data_AF-A0A934CRD4-F1
#
_entry.id   AF-A0A934CRD4-F1
#
_cell.length_a   1.000
_cell.length_b   1.000
_cell.length_c   1.000
_cell.angle_alpha   90.00
_cell.angle_beta   90.00
_cell.angle_gamma   90.00
#
_symmetry.space_group_name_H-M   'P 1'
#
loop_
_entity.id
_entity.type
_entity.pdbx_description
1 polymer ?
#
loop_
_entity_poly.entity_id
_entity_poly.type
_entity_poly.pdbx_seq_one_letter_code
_entity_poly.pdbx_strand_id
1 'polypeptide(L)' 'MTHALKMRKQFILDPEKIRTVRKITKSKTDTEAIDKAMDIVIADSEIRNVLLAIRGKGKIRDIYGRCKD' A
#
# COMPACT_ATOMS: atom_id res chain seq x y z
N MET A 1 7.91 8.36 23.06
CA MET A 1 7.72 8.62 21.61
C MET A 1 8.94 8.10 20.88
N THR A 2 8.87 6.91 20.30
CA THR A 2 9.95 6.34 19.49
C THR A 2 9.99 7.08 18.16
N HIS A 3 10.87 8.06 18.03
CA HIS A 3 11.17 8.63 16.71
C HIS A 3 11.77 7.52 15.86
N ALA A 4 11.05 7.09 14.82
CA ALA A 4 11.62 6.22 13.80
C ALA A 4 12.94 6.86 13.33
N LEU A 5 14.03 6.08 13.31
CA LEU A 5 15.35 6.56 12.93
C LEU A 5 15.29 7.08 11.48
N LYS A 6 15.26 8.40 11.29
CA LYS A 6 15.24 9.02 9.96
C LYS A 6 16.68 9.17 9.47
N MET A 7 17.02 8.39 8.44
CA MET A 7 18.32 8.50 7.76
C MET A 7 18.15 9.21 6.42
N ARG A 8 18.97 10.23 6.16
CA ARG A 8 19.01 10.89 4.85
C ARG A 8 19.79 10.03 3.86
N LYS A 9 19.18 9.72 2.73
CA LYS A 9 19.81 9.08 1.57
C LYS A 9 19.60 9.94 0.33
N GLN A 10 20.59 9.99 -0.55
CA GLN A 10 20.49 10.67 -1.84
C GLN A 10 20.19 9.64 -2.93
N PHE A 11 19.17 9.93 -3.74
CA PHE A 11 18.75 9.08 -4.85
C PHE A 11 18.65 9.90 -6.13
N ILE A 12 18.95 9.27 -7.26
CA ILE A 12 18.66 9.82 -8.59
C ILE A 12 17.34 9.20 -9.02
N LEU A 13 16.29 10.01 -9.03
CA LEU A 13 14.93 9.58 -9.33
C LEU A 13 14.35 10.45 -10.45
N ASP A 14 13.41 9.87 -11.18
CA ASP A 14 12.67 10.58 -12.22
C ASP A 14 11.74 11.64 -11.58
N PRO A 15 11.94 12.94 -11.90
CA PRO A 15 11.16 14.02 -11.31
C PRO A 15 9.67 13.96 -11.66
N GLU A 16 9.29 13.45 -12.84
CA GLU A 16 7.89 13.34 -13.24
C GLU A 16 7.16 12.24 -12.46
N LYS A 17 7.87 11.14 -12.15
CA LYS A 17 7.33 10.11 -11.24
C LYS A 17 7.13 10.67 -9.84
N ILE A 18 8.09 11.41 -9.29
CA ILE A 18 7.94 12.05 -7.97
C ILE A 18 6.75 13.00 -7.96
N ARG A 19 6.61 13.84 -9.00
CA ARG A 19 5.48 14.77 -9.13
C ARG A 19 4.14 14.04 -9.17
N THR A 20 4.08 12.92 -9.88
CA THR A 20 2.87 12.08 -9.99
C THR A 20 2.54 11.44 -8.64
N VAL A 21 3.52 10.84 -7.98
CA VAL A 21 3.35 10.24 -6.64
C VAL A 21 2.87 11.30 -5.65
N ARG A 22 3.47 12.49 -5.65
CA ARG A 22 3.08 13.60 -4.76
C ARG A 22 1.62 14.02 -4.96
N LYS A 23 1.11 14.01 -6.20
CA LYS A 23 -0.31 14.27 -6.50
C LYS A 23 -1.20 13.14 -5.95
N ILE A 24 -0.82 11.88 -6.17
CA ILE A 24 -1.57 10.69 -5.71
C ILE A 24 -1.67 10.68 -4.18
N THR A 25 -0.55 10.89 -3.49
CA THR A 25 -0.47 10.83 -2.02
C THR A 25 -0.86 12.14 -1.32
N LYS A 26 -1.17 13.20 -2.11
CA LYS A 26 -1.44 14.57 -1.64
C LYS A 26 -0.37 15.09 -0.66
N SER A 27 0.88 14.71 -0.89
CA SER A 27 2.00 15.07 0.00
C SER A 27 2.48 16.49 -0.25
N LYS A 28 2.99 17.14 0.80
CA LYS A 28 3.54 18.51 0.72
C LYS A 28 4.98 18.50 0.20
N THR A 29 5.74 17.46 0.50
CA THR A 29 7.15 17.33 0.12
C THR A 29 7.41 16.04 -0.66
N ASP A 30 8.48 16.02 -1.44
CA ASP A 30 8.89 14.83 -2.20
C ASP A 30 9.29 13.68 -1.27
N THR A 31 9.94 13.99 -0.15
CA THR A 31 10.27 12.99 0.88
C THR A 31 9.00 12.34 1.44
N GLU A 32 7.99 13.14 1.79
CA GLU A 32 6.71 12.61 2.29
C GLU A 32 5.96 11.82 1.20
N ALA A 33 6.07 12.21 -0.06
CA ALA A 33 5.48 11.49 -1.18
C ALA A 33 6.10 10.09 -1.32
N ILE A 34 7.44 10.01 -1.27
CA ILE A 34 8.19 8.75 -1.38
C ILE A 34 7.93 7.87 -0.15
N ASP A 35 7.92 8.44 1.06
CA ASP A 35 7.64 7.72 2.31
C ASP A 35 6.27 7.03 2.26
N LYS A 36 5.21 7.78 1.94
CA LYS A 36 3.86 7.22 1.79
C LYS A 36 3.76 6.21 0.66
N ALA A 37 4.50 6.39 -0.44
CA ALA A 37 4.50 5.43 -1.52
C ALA A 37 5.11 4.09 -1.09
N MET A 38 6.16 4.10 -0.26
CA MET A 38 6.72 2.89 0.33
C MET A 38 5.70 2.19 1.23
N ASP A 39 5.02 2.93 2.10
CA ASP A 39 3.98 2.38 2.98
C ASP A 39 2.85 1.70 2.18
N ILE A 40 2.38 2.34 1.10
CA ILE A 40 1.32 1.80 0.25
C ILE A 40 1.76 0.49 -0.41
N VAL A 41 3.00 0.40 -0.89
CA VAL A 41 3.51 -0.82 -1.55
C VAL A 41 3.65 -1.97 -0.54
N ILE A 42 4.10 -1.67 0.68
CA ILE A 42 4.18 -2.67 1.76
C ILE A 42 2.77 -3.17 2.11
N ALA A 43 1.82 -2.26 2.31
CA ALA A 43 0.44 -2.61 2.62
C ALA A 43 -0.23 -3.41 1.50
N ASP A 44 -0.03 -3.05 0.23
CA ASP A 44 -0.55 -3.80 -0.93
C ASP A 44 0.00 -5.23 -0.98
N SER A 45 1.28 -5.41 -0.66
CA SER A 45 1.90 -6.74 -0.55
C SER A 45 1.28 -7.57 0.58
N GLU A 46 1.09 -6.98 1.75
CA GLU A 46 0.46 -7.66 2.90
C GLU A 46 -0.98 -8.05 2.60
N ILE A 47 -1.77 -7.15 2.02
CA ILE A 47 -3.16 -7.40 1.62
C ILE A 47 -3.21 -8.55 0.60
N ARG A 48 -2.34 -8.54 -0.42
CA ARG A 48 -2.27 -9.62 -1.41
C ARG A 48 -1.95 -10.96 -0.77
N ASN A 49 -0.99 -11.00 0.15
CA ASN A 49 -0.63 -12.23 0.86
C ASN A 49 -1.81 -12.78 1.68
N VAL A 50 -2.54 -11.91 2.38
CA VAL A 50 -3.75 -12.28 3.13
C VAL A 50 -4.83 -12.80 2.18
N LEU A 51 -5.10 -12.11 1.06
CA LEU A 51 -6.09 -12.54 0.07
C LEU A 51 -5.72 -13.90 -0.54
N LEU A 52 -4.44 -14.14 -0.83
CA LEU A 52 -3.96 -15.43 -1.32
C LEU A 52 -4.13 -16.54 -0.27
N ALA A 53 -3.89 -16.26 1.01
CA ALA A 53 -4.04 -17.22 2.10
C ALA A 53 -5.52 -17.61 2.35
N ILE A 54 -6.46 -16.71 2.03
CA ILE A 54 -7.91 -16.88 2.18
C ILE A 54 -8.56 -17.42 0.89
N ARG A 55 -7.86 -17.37 -0.26
CA ARG A 55 -8.36 -17.84 -1.56
C ARG A 55 -8.87 -19.29 -1.44
N GLY A 56 -10.16 -19.49 -1.71
CA GLY A 56 -10.83 -20.79 -1.64
C GLY A 56 -11.36 -21.20 -0.25
N LYS A 57 -11.12 -20.41 0.81
CA LYS A 57 -11.62 -20.68 2.17
C LYS A 57 -12.89 -19.89 2.53
N GLY A 58 -13.29 -18.92 1.70
CA GLY A 58 -14.47 -18.09 1.92
C GLY A 58 -15.71 -18.67 1.23
N LYS A 59 -16.69 -19.14 2.01
CA LYS A 59 -18.06 -19.37 1.51
C LYS A 59 -18.80 -18.03 1.51
N ILE A 60 -19.09 -17.48 0.33
CA ILE A 60 -20.00 -16.33 0.22
C ILE A 60 -21.41 -16.85 0.54
N ARG A 61 -21.91 -16.55 1.73
CA ARG A 61 -23.34 -16.72 2.03
C ARG A 61 -24.04 -15.53 1.38
N ASP A 62 -24.73 -15.79 0.27
CA ASP A 62 -25.72 -14.86 -0.27
C ASP A 62 -26.67 -14.39 0.87
N ILE A 63 -27.35 -13.26 0.70
CA ILE A 63 -28.37 -12.73 1.62
C ILE A 63 -29.44 -13.81 1.90
N TYR A 64 -29.64 -14.74 0.96
CA TYR A 64 -30.51 -15.91 1.12
C TYR A 64 -29.84 -17.17 1.70
N GLY A 65 -28.58 -17.08 2.15
CA GLY A 65 -27.84 -18.15 2.80
C GLY A 65 -27.53 -19.38 1.94
N ARG A 66 -27.73 -19.32 0.61
CA ARG A 66 -27.58 -20.46 -0.29
C ARG A 66 -26.12 -20.64 -0.72
N CYS A 67 -25.40 -21.56 -0.08
CA CYS A 67 -24.24 -22.20 -0.71
C CYS A 67 -24.78 -23.21 -1.72
N LYS A 68 -24.48 -23.02 -3.01
CA LYS A 68 -24.48 -24.15 -3.94
C LYS A 68 -23.11 -24.80 -3.84
N ASP A 69 -23.11 -26.09 -3.53
CA ASP A 69 -21.94 -26.97 -3.57
C ASP A 69 -21.37 -27.07 -4.99
#